data_AF-A0A3M1GJR8-F1
#
_entry.id   AF-A0A3M1GJR8-F1
#
_cell.length_a   1.000
_cell.length_b   1.000
_cell.length_c   1.000
_cell.angle_alpha   90.00
_cell.angle_beta   90.00
_cell.angle_gamma   90.00
#
_symmetry.space_group_name_H-M   'P 1'
#
loop_
_entity.id
_entity.type
_entity.pdbx_description
1 polymer ?
#
loop_
_entity_poly.entity_id
_entity_poly.type
_entity_poly.pdbx_seq_one_letter_code
_entity_poly.pdbx_strand_id
1 'polypeptide(L)'
;MMTEEIKLVYATAEEMIQTFQRGVEQLDNTLQEMQSIANTLEEGALLGRGGEAFTNAIRSQLSPAISRLNDKFQELAGDVQQAIRYMQEADKTSAGKF
;
A
#
# COMPACT_ATOMS: atom_id res chain seq x y z
N MET A 1 21.81 -8.81 -28.81
CA MET A 1 20.72 -8.86 -27.83
C MET A 1 20.20 -7.45 -27.68
N MET A 2 18.95 -7.17 -28.07
CA MET A 2 18.35 -5.87 -27.79
C MET A 2 18.11 -5.80 -26.29
N THR A 3 18.93 -5.05 -25.58
CA THR A 3 18.54 -4.50 -24.28
C THR A 3 17.26 -3.73 -24.52
N GLU A 4 16.12 -4.26 -24.07
CA GLU A 4 14.92 -3.45 -23.94
C GLU A 4 15.31 -2.23 -23.11
N GLU A 5 15.33 -1.05 -23.73
CA GLU A 5 15.48 0.20 -23.01
C GLU A 5 14.24 0.32 -22.12
N ILE A 6 14.37 -0.08 -20.85
CA ILE A 6 13.35 0.18 -19.84
C ILE A 6 13.31 1.70 -19.67
N LYS A 7 12.41 2.35 -20.43
CA LYS A 7 12.15 3.79 -20.33
C LYS A 7 11.05 3.98 -19.32
N LEU A 8 11.41 4.55 -18.18
CA LEU A 8 10.45 5.01 -17.20
C LEU A 8 9.70 6.22 -17.77
N VAL A 9 8.38 6.12 -17.87
CA VAL A 9 7.53 7.28 -18.14
C VAL A 9 7.30 8.00 -16.81
N TYR A 10 8.04 9.08 -16.57
CA TYR A 10 8.04 9.79 -15.28
C TYR A 10 6.63 10.15 -14.79
N ALA A 11 5.76 10.67 -15.66
CA ALA A 11 4.39 11.03 -15.30
C ALA A 11 3.57 9.82 -14.80
N THR A 12 3.69 8.67 -15.47
CA THR A 12 3.01 7.44 -15.06
C THR A 12 3.60 6.88 -13.76
N ALA A 13 4.91 7.01 -13.55
CA ALA A 13 5.56 6.61 -12.31
C ALA A 13 5.11 7.48 -11.12
N GLU A 14 4.96 8.78 -11.31
CA GLU A 14 4.41 9.71 -10.31
C GLU A 14 2.94 9.40 -9.99
N GLU A 15 2.13 9.13 -11.02
CA GLU A 15 0.73 8.72 -10.84
C GLU A 15 0.60 7.41 -10.05
N MET A 16 1.50 6.46 -10.31
CA MET A 16 1.58 5.19 -9.58
C MET A 16 1.90 5.42 -8.10
N ILE A 17 2.87 6.29 -7.78
CA ILE A 17 3.18 6.68 -6.39
C ILE A 17 1.93 7.26 -5.70
N GLN A 18 1.24 8.20 -6.35
CA GLN A 18 0.02 8.80 -5.81
C GLN A 18 -1.10 7.78 -5.61
N THR A 19 -1.17 6.77 -6.48
CA THR A 19 -2.17 5.70 -6.38
C THR A 19 -1.89 4.80 -5.19
N PHE A 20 -0.63 4.42 -4.95
CA PHE A 20 -0.26 3.67 -3.74
C PHE A 20 -0.53 4.48 -2.48
N GLN A 21 -0.18 5.77 -2.45
CA GLN A 21 -0.43 6.65 -1.31
C GLN A 21 -1.93 6.79 -0.98
N ARG A 22 -2.78 6.99 -1.99
CA ARG A 22 -4.25 6.98 -1.78
C ARG A 22 -4.75 5.63 -1.30
N GLY A 23 -4.17 4.54 -1.80
CA GLY A 23 -4.48 3.19 -1.35
C GLY A 23 -4.14 2.98 0.14
N VAL A 24 -2.99 3.48 0.60
CA VAL A 24 -2.58 3.47 2.01
C VAL A 24 -3.66 4.14 2.88
N GLU A 25 -4.07 5.35 2.52
CA GLU A 25 -5.12 6.08 3.25
C GLU A 25 -6.44 5.31 3.31
N GLN A 26 -6.85 4.69 2.20
CA GLN A 26 -8.07 3.87 2.16
C GLN A 26 -7.96 2.62 3.05
N LEU A 27 -6.80 1.97 3.07
CA LEU A 27 -6.55 0.80 3.91
C LEU A 27 -6.53 1.16 5.40
N ASP A 28 -5.94 2.29 5.76
CA ASP A 28 -5.95 2.79 7.14
C ASP A 28 -7.38 3.10 7.62
N ASN A 29 -8.19 3.74 6.79
CA ASN A 29 -9.61 3.98 7.09
C ASN A 29 -10.37 2.65 7.26
N THR A 30 -10.15 1.70 6.35
CA THR A 30 -10.78 0.37 6.43
C THR A 30 -10.40 -0.35 7.72
N LEU A 31 -9.13 -0.28 8.12
CA LEU A 31 -8.64 -0.88 9.36
C LEU A 31 -9.32 -0.27 10.60
N GLN A 32 -9.48 1.06 10.63
CA GLN A 32 -10.19 1.75 11.71
C GLN A 32 -11.66 1.35 11.78
N GLU A 33 -12.35 1.28 10.64
CA GLU A 33 -13.74 0.84 10.57
C GLU A 33 -13.91 -0.60 11.06
N MET A 34 -13.04 -1.52 10.63
CA MET A 34 -13.08 -2.91 11.07
C MET A 34 -12.87 -3.03 12.59
N GLN A 35 -11.95 -2.25 13.16
CA GLN A 35 -11.75 -2.23 14.61
C GLN A 35 -12.98 -1.67 15.35
N SER A 36 -13.61 -0.63 14.82
CA SER A 36 -14.85 -0.07 15.38
C SER A 36 -16.00 -1.09 15.37
N ILE A 37 -16.15 -1.83 14.27
CA ILE A 37 -17.14 -2.92 14.16
C ILE A 37 -16.82 -4.01 15.18
N ALA A 38 -15.56 -4.44 15.29
CA ALA A 38 -15.18 -5.48 16.24
C ALA A 38 -15.48 -5.08 17.69
N ASN A 39 -15.19 -3.83 18.07
CA ASN A 39 -15.49 -3.31 19.40
C ASN A 39 -17.01 -3.28 19.66
N THR A 40 -17.79 -2.76 18.70
CA THR A 40 -19.26 -2.72 18.80
C THR A 40 -19.87 -4.11 19.00
N LEU A 41 -19.35 -5.12 18.30
CA LEU A 41 -19.81 -6.50 18.43
C LEU A 41 -19.42 -7.12 19.79
N GLU A 42 -18.20 -6.84 20.27
CA GLU A 42 -17.71 -7.30 21.58
C GLU A 42 -18.47 -6.66 22.75
N GLU A 43 -18.91 -5.41 22.62
CA GLU A 43 -19.72 -4.69 23.62
C GLU A 43 -21.18 -5.17 23.69
N GLY A 44 -21.53 -6.20 22.93
CA GLY A 44 -22.79 -6.94 23.10
C GLY A 44 -23.81 -6.73 21.98
N ALA A 45 -23.43 -6.11 20.87
CA ALA A 45 -24.29 -6.07 19.68
C ALA A 45 -24.51 -7.46 19.06
N LEU A 46 -23.56 -8.39 19.22
CA LEU A 46 -23.71 -9.80 18.82
C LEU A 46 -23.07 -10.72 19.87
N LEU A 47 -23.88 -11.28 20.75
CA LEU A 47 -23.42 -12.14 21.84
C LEU A 47 -23.35 -13.62 21.44
N GLY A 48 -22.39 -14.33 22.04
CA GLY A 48 -22.17 -15.76 21.85
C GLY A 48 -21.14 -16.10 20.78
N ARG A 49 -21.00 -17.40 20.49
CA ARG A 49 -19.91 -17.97 19.66
C ARG A 49 -19.77 -17.33 18.28
N GLY A 50 -20.85 -16.85 17.69
CA GLY A 50 -20.83 -16.16 16.40
C GLY A 50 -20.14 -14.79 16.46
N GLY A 51 -20.46 -13.99 17.48
CA GLY A 51 -19.82 -12.69 17.70
C GLY A 51 -18.34 -12.83 18.08
N GLU A 52 -18.02 -13.79 18.94
CA GLU A 52 -16.63 -14.12 19.29
C GLU A 52 -15.84 -14.57 18.05
N ALA A 53 -16.39 -15.47 17.23
CA ALA A 53 -15.71 -15.93 16.01
C ALA A 53 -15.47 -14.77 15.02
N PHE A 54 -16.44 -13.88 14.86
CA PHE A 54 -16.36 -12.77 13.92
C PHE A 54 -15.37 -11.69 14.39
N THR A 55 -15.44 -11.27 15.66
CA THR A 55 -14.48 -10.34 16.26
C THR A 55 -13.05 -10.89 16.24
N ASN A 56 -12.88 -12.19 16.51
CA ASN A 56 -11.59 -12.86 16.37
C ASN A 56 -11.11 -12.87 14.92
N ALA A 57 -11.95 -13.16 13.95
CA ALA A 57 -11.57 -13.15 12.53
C ALA A 57 -11.11 -11.76 12.07
N ILE A 58 -11.80 -10.69 12.50
CA ILE A 58 -11.39 -9.31 12.24
C ILE A 58 -9.98 -9.08 12.82
N ARG A 59 -9.80 -9.30 14.12
CA ARG A 59 -8.58 -8.91 14.84
C ARG A 59 -7.37 -9.76 14.49
N SER A 60 -7.55 -11.06 14.28
CA SER A 60 -6.44 -12.02 14.10
C SER A 60 -6.06 -12.26 12.65
N GLN A 61 -6.96 -12.02 11.68
CA GLN A 61 -6.73 -12.34 10.28
C GLN A 61 -6.85 -11.10 9.39
N LEU A 62 -8.02 -10.45 9.39
CA LEU A 62 -8.30 -9.35 8.46
C LEU A 62 -7.44 -8.12 8.75
N SER A 63 -7.45 -7.61 9.99
CA SER A 63 -6.68 -6.43 10.38
C SER A 63 -5.19 -6.60 10.09
N PRO A 64 -4.52 -7.71 10.48
CA PRO A 64 -3.13 -7.95 10.10
C PRO A 64 -2.90 -8.08 8.59
N ALA A 65 -3.85 -8.62 7.83
CA ALA A 65 -3.73 -8.71 6.37
C ALA A 65 -3.80 -7.33 5.71
N ILE A 66 -4.69 -6.45 6.18
CA ILE A 66 -4.76 -5.05 5.76
C ILE A 66 -3.46 -4.32 6.07
N SER A 67 -2.91 -4.48 7.28
CA SER A 67 -1.62 -3.87 7.63
C SER A 67 -0.48 -4.33 6.72
N ARG A 68 -0.38 -5.64 6.42
CA ARG A 68 0.65 -6.13 5.47
C ARG A 68 0.47 -5.59 4.06
N LEU A 69 -0.78 -5.41 3.61
CA LEU A 69 -1.05 -4.80 2.30
C LEU A 69 -0.66 -3.31 2.30
N ASN A 70 -0.92 -2.61 3.40
CA ASN A 70 -0.53 -1.23 3.59
C ASN A 70 1.01 -1.06 3.51
N ASP A 71 1.74 -1.90 4.24
CA ASP A 71 3.20 -1.94 4.20
C ASP A 71 3.72 -2.15 2.77
N LYS A 72 3.07 -3.04 2.00
CA LYS A 72 3.42 -3.27 0.60
C LYS A 72 3.14 -2.08 -0.31
N PHE A 73 2.07 -1.34 -0.09
CA PHE A 73 1.82 -0.13 -0.87
C PHE A 73 2.87 0.96 -0.59
N GLN A 74 3.28 1.10 0.67
CA GLN A 74 4.35 2.04 1.04
C GLN A 74 5.70 1.61 0.46
N GLU A 75 6.03 0.32 0.50
CA GLU A 75 7.22 -0.25 -0.13
C GLU A 75 7.25 0.04 -1.63
N LEU A 76 6.16 -0.28 -2.34
CA LEU A 76 6.07 -0.05 -3.79
C LEU A 76 6.14 1.44 -4.16
N ALA A 77 5.53 2.34 -3.38
CA ALA A 77 5.68 3.77 -3.60
C ALA A 77 7.14 4.22 -3.47
N GLY A 78 7.87 3.69 -2.47
CA GLY A 78 9.29 3.95 -2.27
C GLY A 78 10.15 3.44 -3.42
N ASP A 79 9.90 2.21 -3.88
CA ASP A 79 10.63 1.59 -4.99
C ASP A 79 10.49 2.39 -6.29
N VAL A 80 9.27 2.84 -6.59
CA VAL A 80 9.00 3.66 -7.79
C VAL A 80 9.67 5.03 -7.65
N GLN A 81 9.65 5.63 -6.47
CA GLN A 81 10.36 6.89 -6.22
C GLN A 81 11.88 6.73 -6.40
N GLN A 82 12.46 5.62 -5.96
CA GLN A 82 13.87 5.31 -6.14
C GLN A 82 14.21 5.12 -7.62
N ALA A 83 13.36 4.41 -8.37
CA ALA A 83 13.53 4.21 -9.81
C ALA A 83 13.52 5.55 -10.59
N ILE A 84 12.63 6.47 -10.24
CA ILE A 84 12.62 7.84 -10.79
C ILE A 84 13.98 8.52 -10.58
N ARG A 85 14.52 8.48 -9.36
CA ARG A 85 15.79 9.15 -9.03
C ARG A 85 16.96 8.56 -9.83
N TYR A 86 17.05 7.23 -9.91
CA TYR A 86 18.11 6.56 -10.68
C TYR A 86 18.07 6.92 -12.16
N MET A 87 16.88 6.98 -12.76
CA MET A 87 16.74 7.37 -14.16
C MET A 87 17.11 8.84 -14.39
N GLN A 88 16.69 9.75 -13.50
CA GLN A 88 17.06 11.17 -13.60
C GLN A 88 18.57 11.40 -13.46
N GLU A 89 19.25 10.64 -12.60
CA GLU A 89 20.70 10.69 -12.46
C GLU A 89 21.43 10.13 -13.69
N ALA A 90 20.92 9.04 -14.27
CA ALA A 90 21.44 8.46 -15.51
C ALA A 90 21.28 9.43 -16.70
N ASP A 91 20.13 10.09 -16.80
CA ASP A 91 19.85 11.09 -17.84
C ASP A 91 20.81 12.29 -17.73
N LYS A 92 21.01 12.83 -16.51
CA LYS A 92 21.97 13.93 -16.25
C LYS A 92 23.40 13.54 -16.58
N THR A 93 23.82 12.34 -16.18
CA THR A 93 25.17 11.83 -16.45
C THR A 93 25.41 11.63 -17.95
N SER A 94 24.38 11.20 -18.68
CA SER A 94 24.46 11.00 -20.13
C SER A 94 24.48 12.34 -20.86
N ALA A 95 23.68 13.32 -20.44
CA ALA A 95 23.67 14.66 -21.01
C ALA A 95 25.00 15.41 -20.83
N GLY A 96 25.73 15.18 -19.72
CA GLY A 96 27.04 15.80 -19.49
C GLY A 96 28.21 15.17 -20.26
N LYS A 97 27.97 14.10 -21.04
CA LYS A 97 29.00 13.40 -21.85
C LYS A 97 28.96 13.76 -23.34
N PHE A 98 28.04 14.63 -23.74
CA PHE A 98 27.91 15.18 -25.10
C PHE A 98 27.96 16.71 -25.05
#